data_AF-A0A816HJM5-F1
#
_entry.id   AF-A0A816HJM5-F1
#
_cell.length_a   1.000
_cell.length_b   1.000
_cell.length_c   1.000
_cell.angle_alpha   90.00
_cell.angle_beta   90.00
_cell.angle_gamma   90.00
#
_symmetry.space_group_name_H-M   'P 1'
#
loop_
_entity.id
_entity.type
_entity.pdbx_description
1 polymer ?
#
loop_
_entity_poly.entity_id
_entity_poly.type
_entity_poly.pdbx_seq_one_letter_code
_entity_poly.pdbx_strand_id
1 'polypeptide(L)'
;RFSGTVRLRYIPKPKFTVCVLGDERHCDEARANNIPAMTVDDLKKLNKDKKLVRKLSHQYDAFLASDVVIRQIPRILGPGLNKAGKFPTAITHSDSLVQKVEEIKSTIKFQAKKTICLAVAVGNVNMTPEELAANINLSVNFLVSLLKKNWQNVRALYVKSSMGKPQRLY
;
A
#
# COMPACT_ATOMS: atom_id res chain seq x y z
N ARG A 1 9.50 0.05 17.84
CA ARG A 1 8.91 0.51 16.57
C ARG A 1 8.78 -0.73 15.70
N PHE A 2 7.56 -1.15 15.37
CA PHE A 2 7.34 -2.28 14.48
C PHE A 2 6.69 -1.78 13.18
N SER A 3 7.03 -2.43 12.09
CA SER A 3 6.39 -2.27 10.78
C SER A 3 6.14 -3.68 10.27
N GLY A 4 4.88 -4.02 10.09
CA GLY A 4 4.45 -5.31 9.55
C GLY A 4 3.46 -5.11 8.42
N THR A 5 3.53 -5.97 7.42
CA THR A 5 2.56 -6.02 6.33
C THR A 5 1.83 -7.35 6.37
N VAL A 6 0.52 -7.33 6.24
CA VAL A 6 -0.32 -8.53 6.15
C VAL A 6 -1.13 -8.47 4.87
N ARG A 7 -1.20 -9.59 4.15
CA ARG A 7 -2.08 -9.75 3.01
C ARG A 7 -3.45 -10.19 3.51
N LEU A 8 -4.48 -9.41 3.23
CA LEU A 8 -5.86 -9.81 3.48
C LEU A 8 -6.36 -10.74 2.38
N ARG A 9 -7.37 -11.55 2.71
CA ARG A 9 -8.02 -12.43 1.74
C ARG A 9 -8.92 -11.67 0.77
N TYR A 10 -9.55 -10.59 1.23
CA TYR A 10 -10.43 -9.74 0.44
C TYR A 10 -9.92 -8.31 0.38
N ILE A 11 -10.04 -7.66 -0.80
CA ILE A 11 -9.47 -6.34 -1.07
C ILE A 11 -10.24 -5.24 -0.30
N PRO A 12 -9.63 -4.61 0.72
CA PRO A 12 -10.33 -3.66 1.58
C PRO A 12 -10.58 -2.30 0.91
N LYS A 13 -9.75 -1.89 -0.06
CA LYS A 13 -9.80 -0.57 -0.70
C LYS A 13 -10.08 -0.69 -2.20
N PRO A 14 -11.33 -0.46 -2.66
CA PRO A 14 -11.66 -0.57 -4.09
C PRO A 14 -11.02 0.54 -4.95
N LYS A 15 -10.82 1.74 -4.38
CA LYS A 15 -10.23 2.90 -5.07
C LYS A 15 -8.70 3.00 -4.94
N PHE A 16 -8.02 1.89 -4.68
CA PHE A 16 -6.57 1.90 -4.50
C PHE A 16 -5.88 1.98 -5.87
N THR A 17 -5.17 3.09 -6.11
CA THR A 17 -4.50 3.34 -7.39
C THR A 17 -3.03 2.95 -7.32
N VAL A 18 -2.58 2.14 -8.28
CA VAL A 18 -1.20 1.68 -8.41
C VAL A 18 -0.63 2.24 -9.70
N CYS A 19 0.58 2.80 -9.64
CA CYS A 19 1.31 3.30 -10.80
C CYS A 19 2.56 2.44 -11.05
N VAL A 20 2.80 2.06 -12.30
CA VAL A 20 3.95 1.25 -12.71
C VAL A 20 5.06 2.17 -13.25
N LEU A 21 6.27 1.98 -12.76
CA LEU A 21 7.47 2.72 -13.13
C LEU A 21 8.45 1.73 -13.77
N GLY A 22 8.50 1.68 -15.09
CA GLY A 22 9.18 0.56 -15.75
C GLY A 22 9.65 0.85 -17.16
N ASP A 23 10.32 -0.15 -17.71
CA ASP A 23 10.72 -0.19 -19.12
C ASP A 23 9.49 -0.32 -20.03
N GLU A 24 9.68 -0.16 -21.34
CA GLU A 24 8.60 -0.16 -22.34
C GLU A 24 7.71 -1.40 -22.25
N ARG A 25 8.30 -2.59 -22.03
CA ARG A 25 7.54 -3.85 -21.86
C ARG A 25 6.53 -3.80 -20.72
N HIS A 26 6.94 -3.30 -19.56
CA HIS A 26 6.05 -3.16 -18.41
C HIS A 26 5.04 -2.03 -18.60
N CYS A 27 5.40 -1.00 -19.39
CA CYS A 27 4.47 0.07 -19.74
C CYS A 27 3.39 -0.42 -20.70
N ASP A 28 3.73 -1.30 -21.64
CA ASP A 28 2.78 -1.87 -22.60
C ASP A 28 1.82 -2.86 -21.91
N GLU A 29 2.33 -3.72 -21.04
CA GLU A 29 1.48 -4.59 -20.23
C GLU A 29 0.60 -3.79 -19.26
N ALA A 30 1.13 -2.72 -18.65
CA ALA A 30 0.33 -1.85 -17.79
C ALA A 30 -0.76 -1.11 -18.58
N ARG A 31 -0.45 -0.61 -19.79
CA ARG A 31 -1.44 0.02 -20.68
C ARG A 31 -2.51 -0.96 -21.13
N ALA A 32 -2.15 -2.19 -21.46
CA ALA A 32 -3.10 -3.25 -21.79
C ALA A 32 -4.07 -3.53 -20.63
N ASN A 33 -3.59 -3.40 -19.39
CA ASN A 33 -4.37 -3.60 -18.17
C ASN A 33 -5.02 -2.31 -17.62
N ASN A 34 -4.99 -1.19 -18.37
CA ASN A 34 -5.48 0.12 -17.94
C ASN A 34 -4.85 0.65 -16.63
N ILE A 35 -3.60 0.27 -16.36
CA ILE A 35 -2.83 0.73 -15.20
C ILE A 35 -1.95 1.92 -15.63
N PRO A 36 -1.97 3.04 -14.88
CA PRO A 36 -1.09 4.16 -15.14
C PRO A 36 0.38 3.74 -15.10
N ALA A 37 1.11 4.01 -16.18
CA ALA A 37 2.52 3.69 -16.32
C ALA A 37 3.33 4.93 -16.67
N MET A 38 4.55 5.02 -16.12
CA MET A 38 5.52 6.06 -16.47
C MET A 38 6.85 5.41 -16.85
N THR A 39 7.43 5.89 -17.94
CA THR A 39 8.74 5.45 -18.44
C THR A 39 9.87 6.19 -17.72
N VAL A 40 11.10 5.69 -17.91
CA VAL A 40 12.32 6.29 -17.35
C VAL A 40 12.52 7.73 -17.81
N ASP A 41 12.10 8.09 -19.01
CA ASP A 41 12.26 9.46 -19.53
C ASP A 41 11.27 10.45 -18.92
N ASP A 42 10.05 10.00 -18.60
CA ASP A 42 9.11 10.81 -17.82
C ASP A 42 9.56 10.97 -16.36
N LEU A 43 10.19 9.93 -15.80
CA LEU A 43 10.84 10.00 -14.49
C LEU A 43 12.03 10.97 -14.50
N LYS A 44 12.81 11.04 -15.58
CA LYS A 44 13.89 12.03 -15.74
C LYS A 44 13.35 13.45 -15.87
N LYS A 45 12.19 13.68 -16.49
CA LYS A 45 11.55 15.03 -16.52
C LYS A 45 11.15 15.51 -15.13
N LEU A 46 10.93 14.60 -14.19
CA LEU A 46 10.60 14.90 -12.79
C LEU A 46 11.84 15.18 -11.91
N ASN A 47 13.02 15.36 -12.52
CA ASN A 47 14.36 15.46 -11.93
C ASN A 47 14.42 16.32 -10.65
N LYS A 48 14.26 15.67 -9.49
CA LYS A 48 14.31 16.32 -8.15
C LYS A 48 13.33 17.47 -7.94
N ASP A 49 12.31 17.63 -8.79
CA ASP A 49 11.30 18.66 -8.63
C ASP A 49 10.35 18.31 -7.48
N LYS A 50 10.65 18.84 -6.30
CA LYS A 50 9.95 18.50 -5.04
C LYS A 50 8.44 18.72 -5.11
N LYS A 51 7.96 19.68 -5.92
CA LYS A 51 6.53 19.96 -6.11
C LYS A 51 5.84 18.88 -6.94
N LEU A 52 6.42 18.50 -8.07
CA LEU A 52 5.85 17.49 -8.97
C LEU A 52 5.91 16.09 -8.37
N VAL A 53 7.04 15.73 -7.72
CA VAL A 53 7.18 14.45 -7.02
C VAL A 53 6.17 14.34 -5.87
N ARG A 54 5.92 15.44 -5.15
CA ARG A 54 4.88 15.47 -4.11
C ARG A 54 3.48 15.29 -4.72
N LYS A 55 3.18 15.94 -5.84
CA LYS A 55 1.90 15.78 -6.56
C LYS A 55 1.68 14.33 -7.00
N LEU A 56 2.70 13.70 -7.60
CA LEU A 56 2.67 12.29 -8.01
C LEU A 56 2.42 11.36 -6.81
N SER A 57 3.10 11.61 -5.69
CA SER A 57 2.93 10.82 -4.46
C SER A 57 1.55 10.93 -3.82
N HIS A 58 0.81 12.02 -4.09
CA HIS A 58 -0.56 12.20 -3.61
C HIS A 58 -1.60 11.61 -4.58
N GLN A 59 -1.27 11.51 -5.87
CA GLN A 59 -2.16 10.93 -6.88
C GLN A 59 -2.27 9.41 -6.78
N TYR A 60 -1.17 8.72 -6.49
CA TYR A 60 -1.12 7.25 -6.45
C TYR A 60 -0.86 6.73 -5.05
N ASP A 61 -1.50 5.63 -4.66
CA ASP A 61 -1.36 5.02 -3.33
C ASP A 61 -0.12 4.12 -3.23
N ALA A 62 0.20 3.39 -4.30
CA ALA A 62 1.40 2.56 -4.39
C ALA A 62 2.08 2.68 -5.75
N PHE A 63 3.37 2.33 -5.77
CA PHE A 63 4.18 2.28 -6.97
C PHE A 63 4.78 0.88 -7.13
N LEU A 64 4.79 0.40 -8.37
CA LEU A 64 5.55 -0.78 -8.79
C LEU A 64 6.72 -0.31 -9.63
N ALA A 65 7.90 -0.90 -9.47
CA ALA A 65 9.06 -0.55 -10.28
C ALA A 65 9.78 -1.77 -10.80
N SER A 66 10.16 -1.77 -12.07
CA SER A 66 11.00 -2.83 -12.64
C SER A 66 12.37 -2.84 -11.96
N ASP A 67 13.01 -4.01 -11.85
CA ASP A 67 14.31 -4.17 -11.17
C ASP A 67 15.42 -3.25 -11.70
N VAL A 68 15.37 -2.89 -12.98
CA VAL A 68 16.33 -1.98 -13.61
C VAL A 68 16.10 -0.54 -13.12
N VAL A 69 14.83 -0.14 -13.00
CA VAL A 69 14.42 1.21 -12.67
C VAL A 69 14.52 1.48 -11.15
N ILE A 70 14.22 0.49 -10.31
CA ILE A 70 14.20 0.66 -8.84
C ILE A 70 15.53 1.17 -8.26
N ARG A 71 16.66 0.77 -8.87
CA ARG A 71 18.01 1.21 -8.47
C ARG A 71 18.26 2.68 -8.78
N GLN A 72 17.61 3.21 -9.82
CA GLN A 72 17.77 4.59 -10.28
C GLN A 72 16.81 5.56 -9.57
N ILE A 73 15.68 5.07 -9.04
CA ILE A 73 14.63 5.86 -8.40
C ILE A 73 15.15 6.79 -7.29
N PRO A 74 15.99 6.35 -6.33
CA PRO A 74 16.52 7.26 -5.31
C PRO A 74 17.34 8.42 -5.87
N ARG A 75 18.03 8.21 -7.00
CA ARG A 75 18.88 9.24 -7.65
C ARG A 75 18.06 10.25 -8.45
N ILE A 76 17.04 9.79 -9.17
CA ILE A 76 16.21 10.59 -10.08
C ILE A 76 15.10 11.36 -9.33
N LEU A 77 14.34 10.66 -8.49
CA LEU A 77 13.21 11.23 -7.75
C LEU A 77 13.61 11.83 -6.39
N GLY A 78 14.85 11.57 -5.96
CA GLY A 78 15.33 11.99 -4.65
C GLY A 78 14.54 11.36 -3.49
N PRO A 79 14.65 11.91 -2.27
CA PRO A 79 13.99 11.35 -1.09
C PRO A 79 12.46 11.55 -1.06
N GLY A 80 11.85 12.12 -2.12
CA GLY A 80 10.44 12.51 -2.15
C GLY A 80 9.48 11.35 -1.89
N LEU A 81 9.64 10.24 -2.62
CA LEU A 81 8.79 9.05 -2.47
C LEU A 81 9.06 8.32 -1.14
N ASN A 82 10.32 8.24 -0.70
CA ASN A 82 10.67 7.59 0.56
C ASN A 82 10.12 8.38 1.76
N LYS A 83 10.18 9.71 1.72
CA LYS A 83 9.58 10.58 2.74
C LYS A 83 8.05 10.46 2.80
N ALA A 84 7.41 10.19 1.66
CA ALA A 84 5.98 9.89 1.59
C ALA A 84 5.64 8.47 2.09
N GLY A 85 6.64 7.60 2.31
CA GLY A 85 6.45 6.21 2.73
C GLY A 85 5.89 5.30 1.64
N LYS A 86 5.94 5.74 0.37
CA LYS A 86 5.43 5.04 -0.82
C LYS A 86 6.61 4.59 -1.69
N PHE A 87 7.57 3.90 -1.08
CA PHE A 87 8.69 3.37 -1.85
C PHE A 87 8.19 2.25 -2.78
N PRO A 88 8.58 2.23 -4.07
CA PRO A 88 8.07 1.26 -5.01
C PRO A 88 8.44 -0.18 -4.64
N THR A 89 7.54 -1.12 -4.92
CA THR A 89 7.83 -2.55 -4.83
C THR A 89 8.45 -3.03 -6.14
N ALA A 90 9.48 -3.85 -6.05
CA ALA A 90 10.17 -4.39 -7.22
C ALA A 90 9.31 -5.40 -7.99
N ILE A 91 9.33 -5.31 -9.33
CA ILE A 91 8.75 -6.29 -10.24
C ILE A 91 9.82 -6.88 -11.15
N THR A 92 9.77 -8.20 -11.27
CA THR A 92 10.51 -8.99 -12.24
C THR A 92 9.65 -9.15 -13.50
N HIS A 93 10.30 -9.39 -14.64
CA HIS A 93 9.61 -9.61 -15.93
C HIS A 93 8.90 -10.97 -16.01
N SER A 94 9.11 -11.85 -15.01
CA SER A 94 8.47 -13.16 -14.91
C SER A 94 7.10 -13.11 -14.23
N ASP A 95 6.82 -12.05 -13.49
CA ASP A 95 5.66 -11.97 -12.62
C ASP A 95 4.55 -11.19 -13.30
N SER A 96 3.31 -11.69 -13.20
CA SER A 96 2.19 -10.97 -13.77
C SER A 96 1.90 -9.67 -12.99
N LEU A 97 1.86 -8.55 -13.71
CA LEU A 97 1.53 -7.24 -13.15
C LEU A 97 0.19 -7.26 -12.40
N VAL A 98 -0.80 -7.96 -12.94
CA VAL A 98 -2.16 -8.03 -12.39
C VAL A 98 -2.16 -8.67 -11.01
N GLN A 99 -1.49 -9.81 -10.84
CA GLN A 99 -1.42 -10.49 -9.54
C GLN A 99 -0.70 -9.63 -8.51
N LYS A 100 0.44 -9.01 -8.87
CA LYS A 100 1.15 -8.11 -7.94
C LYS A 100 0.32 -6.88 -7.55
N VAL A 101 -0.46 -6.35 -8.47
CA VAL A 101 -1.37 -5.23 -8.17
C VAL A 101 -2.46 -5.68 -7.21
N GLU A 102 -3.03 -6.87 -7.40
CA GLU A 102 -4.03 -7.44 -6.49
C GLU A 102 -3.44 -7.75 -5.11
N GLU A 103 -2.21 -8.24 -5.06
CA GLU A 103 -1.46 -8.45 -3.81
C GLU A 103 -1.26 -7.15 -3.05
N ILE A 104 -0.85 -6.08 -3.74
CA ILE A 104 -0.68 -4.77 -3.10
C ILE A 104 -2.02 -4.20 -2.64
N LYS A 105 -3.08 -4.36 -3.43
CA LYS A 105 -4.44 -3.91 -3.07
C LYS A 105 -4.98 -4.63 -1.84
N SER A 106 -4.67 -5.92 -1.69
CA SER A 106 -5.04 -6.74 -0.54
C SER A 106 -4.08 -6.59 0.65
N THR A 107 -2.89 -6.03 0.45
CA THR A 107 -1.90 -5.85 1.51
C THR A 107 -2.17 -4.61 2.33
N ILE A 108 -2.15 -4.82 3.65
CA ILE A 108 -2.27 -3.79 4.66
C ILE A 108 -0.94 -3.63 5.37
N LYS A 109 -0.53 -2.37 5.60
CA LYS A 109 0.66 -2.04 6.38
C LYS A 109 0.29 -1.51 7.76
N PHE A 110 0.73 -2.22 8.80
CA PHE A 110 0.75 -1.73 10.18
C PHE A 110 2.10 -1.07 10.44
N GLN A 111 2.10 0.26 10.56
CA GLN A 111 3.32 1.00 10.87
C GLN A 111 3.10 1.88 12.11
N ALA A 112 3.69 1.46 13.23
CA ALA A 112 3.74 2.27 14.44
C ALA A 112 4.71 3.43 14.24
N LYS A 113 4.17 4.66 14.16
CA LYS A 113 4.95 5.91 14.12
C LYS A 113 5.22 6.40 15.55
N LYS A 114 4.93 7.66 15.85
CA LYS A 114 5.06 8.26 17.20
C LYS A 114 3.78 8.12 18.03
N THR A 115 2.65 7.80 17.40
CA THR A 115 1.34 7.66 18.05
C THR A 115 1.05 6.21 18.40
N ILE A 116 0.30 6.02 19.49
CA ILE A 116 -0.12 4.70 20.00
C ILE A 116 -1.34 4.18 19.23
N CYS A 117 -2.20 5.09 18.74
CA CYS A 117 -3.36 4.76 17.93
C CYS A 117 -2.96 4.51 16.46
N LEU A 118 -3.45 3.41 15.91
CA LEU A 118 -3.31 3.03 14.50
C LEU A 118 -4.69 2.89 13.89
N ALA A 119 -4.88 3.45 12.70
CA ALA A 119 -6.12 3.33 11.94
C ALA A 119 -5.81 2.70 10.59
N VAL A 120 -6.51 1.61 10.29
CA VAL A 120 -6.28 0.77 9.12
C VAL A 120 -7.63 0.38 8.52
N ALA A 121 -7.72 0.39 7.19
CA ALA A 121 -8.92 -0.02 6.48
C ALA A 121 -8.85 -1.53 6.21
N VAL A 122 -9.77 -2.29 6.78
CA VAL A 122 -9.81 -3.77 6.73
C VAL A 122 -10.96 -4.33 5.89
N GLY A 123 -11.83 -3.46 5.34
CA GLY A 123 -12.95 -3.89 4.50
C GLY A 123 -13.74 -2.74 3.89
N ASN A 124 -14.72 -3.11 3.06
CA ASN A 124 -15.63 -2.20 2.37
C ASN A 124 -17.10 -2.61 2.64
N VAL A 125 -18.04 -1.69 2.42
CA VAL A 125 -19.48 -1.90 2.64
C VAL A 125 -20.08 -2.97 1.73
N ASN A 126 -19.48 -3.20 0.56
CA ASN A 126 -19.95 -4.21 -0.40
C ASN A 126 -19.55 -5.65 -0.04
N MET A 127 -18.78 -5.86 1.04
CA MET A 127 -18.40 -7.20 1.50
C MET A 127 -19.47 -7.80 2.38
N THR A 128 -19.56 -9.12 2.37
CA THR A 128 -20.44 -9.84 3.30
C THR A 128 -19.89 -9.76 4.74
N PRO A 129 -20.76 -9.90 5.76
CA PRO A 129 -20.33 -9.83 7.16
C PRO A 129 -19.29 -10.91 7.52
N GLU A 130 -19.36 -12.09 6.90
CA GLU A 130 -18.42 -13.18 7.11
C GLU A 130 -17.01 -12.84 6.59
N GLU A 131 -16.92 -12.25 5.40
CA GLU A 131 -15.66 -11.80 4.81
C GLU A 131 -15.02 -10.68 5.64
N LEU A 132 -15.85 -9.76 6.15
CA LEU A 132 -15.39 -8.69 7.05
C LEU A 132 -14.84 -9.26 8.36
N ALA A 133 -15.54 -10.21 8.97
CA ALA A 133 -15.10 -10.86 10.20
C ALA A 133 -13.75 -11.58 9.99
N ALA A 134 -13.59 -12.29 8.87
CA ALA A 134 -12.34 -12.96 8.52
C ALA A 134 -11.16 -11.97 8.39
N ASN A 135 -11.37 -10.86 7.67
CA ASN A 135 -10.36 -9.81 7.51
C ASN A 135 -10.01 -9.11 8.84
N ILE A 136 -11.01 -8.84 9.69
CA ILE A 136 -10.81 -8.23 11.01
C ILE A 136 -10.00 -9.16 11.91
N ASN A 137 -10.37 -10.44 11.98
CA ASN A 137 -9.66 -11.42 12.80
C ASN A 137 -8.20 -11.59 12.36
N LEU A 138 -7.95 -11.72 11.05
CA LEU A 138 -6.58 -11.80 10.52
C LEU A 138 -5.75 -10.56 10.89
N SER A 139 -6.35 -9.38 10.72
CA SER A 139 -5.72 -8.09 11.00
C SER A 139 -5.37 -7.92 12.48
N VAL A 140 -6.29 -8.26 13.37
CA VAL A 140 -6.12 -8.16 14.82
C VAL A 140 -5.07 -9.16 15.30
N ASN A 141 -5.14 -10.42 14.86
CA ASN A 141 -4.18 -11.45 15.24
C ASN A 141 -2.75 -11.09 14.79
N PHE A 142 -2.60 -10.58 13.57
CA PHE A 142 -1.30 -10.11 13.07
C PHE A 142 -0.79 -8.88 13.83
N LEU A 143 -1.67 -7.94 14.18
CA LEU A 143 -1.26 -6.78 14.99
C LEU A 143 -0.77 -7.22 16.38
N VAL A 144 -1.50 -8.13 17.02
CA VAL A 144 -1.17 -8.64 18.36
C VAL A 144 0.17 -9.37 18.35
N SER A 145 0.46 -10.19 17.34
CA SER A 145 1.73 -10.94 17.25
C SER A 145 2.96 -10.04 17.09
N LEU A 146 2.79 -8.82 16.59
CA LEU A 146 3.88 -7.84 16.47
C LEU A 146 4.19 -7.13 17.80
N LEU A 147 3.35 -7.27 18.83
CA LEU A 147 3.52 -6.62 20.13
C LEU A 147 4.24 -7.56 21.12
N LYS A 148 5.28 -7.06 21.80
CA LYS A 148 6.09 -7.86 22.75
C LYS A 148 5.30 -8.51 23.90
N LYS A 149 4.11 -8.00 24.24
CA LYS A 149 3.22 -8.56 25.28
C LYS A 149 1.85 -8.97 24.73
N ASN A 150 1.74 -9.16 23.42
CA ASN A 150 0.51 -9.55 22.73
C ASN A 150 -0.70 -8.70 23.21
N TRP A 151 -1.77 -9.36 23.69
CA TRP A 151 -3.02 -8.76 24.15
C TRP A 151 -2.89 -7.85 25.37
N GLN A 152 -1.90 -8.06 26.24
CA GLN A 152 -1.70 -7.18 27.41
C GLN A 152 -1.30 -5.76 27.01
N ASN A 153 -0.76 -5.58 25.80
CA ASN A 153 -0.39 -4.28 25.27
C ASN A 153 -1.51 -3.61 24.47
N VAL A 154 -2.66 -4.26 24.32
CA VAL A 154 -3.85 -3.73 23.65
C VAL A 154 -4.85 -3.30 24.71
N ARG A 155 -5.07 -1.99 24.85
CA ARG A 155 -6.04 -1.45 25.82
C ARG A 155 -7.47 -1.54 25.31
N ALA A 156 -7.68 -1.19 24.04
CA ALA A 156 -8.99 -1.21 23.41
C ALA A 156 -8.87 -1.35 21.90
N LEU A 157 -9.87 -1.99 21.28
CA LEU A 157 -10.03 -2.13 19.84
C LEU A 157 -11.35 -1.52 19.42
N TYR A 158 -11.29 -0.64 18.42
CA TYR A 158 -12.45 0.03 17.87
C TYR A 158 -12.60 -0.29 16.39
N VAL A 159 -13.80 -0.67 15.98
CA VAL A 159 -14.19 -0.76 14.58
C VAL A 159 -15.14 0.37 14.28
N LYS A 160 -14.84 1.15 13.26
CA LYS A 160 -15.71 2.22 12.78
C LYS A 160 -15.85 2.13 11.26
N SER A 161 -17.03 2.49 10.77
CA SER A 161 -17.22 2.78 9.34
C SER A 161 -16.86 4.24 9.05
N SER A 162 -16.83 4.63 7.77
CA SER A 162 -16.42 5.99 7.36
C SER A 162 -17.31 7.09 7.95
N MET A 163 -18.60 6.82 8.17
CA MET A 163 -19.59 7.78 8.68
C MET A 163 -20.33 7.30 9.94
N GLY A 164 -20.03 6.09 10.43
CA GLY A 164 -20.75 5.49 11.56
C GLY A 164 -20.08 5.74 12.91
N LYS A 165 -20.85 5.51 13.97
CA LYS A 165 -20.35 5.54 15.34
C LYS A 165 -19.31 4.42 15.55
N PRO A 166 -18.21 4.67 16.28
CA PRO A 166 -17.24 3.65 16.60
C PRO A 166 -17.86 2.60 17.54
N GLN A 167 -17.67 1.33 17.19
CA GLN A 167 -18.05 0.18 18.00
C GLN A 167 -16.80 -0.37 18.67
N ARG A 168 -16.88 -0.62 19.98
CA ARG A 168 -15.76 -1.17 20.75
C ARG A 168 -15.86 -2.70 20.77
N LEU A 169 -14.81 -3.38 20.35
CA LEU A 169 -14.70 -4.84 20.39
C LEU A 169 -13.98 -5.35 21.65
N TYR A 170 -13.01 -4.57 22.14
CA TYR A 170 -12.18 -4.87 23.32
C TYR A 170 -11.86 -3.57 24.04
#